data_AF-A0A6B1EVD8-F1
#
_entry.id   AF-A0A6B1EVD8-F1
#
_cell.length_a   1.000
_cell.length_b   1.000
_cell.length_c   1.000
_cell.angle_alpha   90.00
_cell.angle_beta   90.00
_cell.angle_gamma   90.00
#
_symmetry.space_group_name_H-M   'P 1'
#
loop_
_entity.id
_entity.type
_entity.pdbx_description
1 polymer ?
#
loop_
_entity_poly.entity_id
_entity_poly.type
_entity_poly.pdbx_seq_one_letter_code
_entity_poly.pdbx_strand_id
1 'polypeptide(L)'
;MAQTGETLAEGTTAELPIRGQMILDAIATTDGAFTTVNNTDIKIGLEILSAKGIYVEPTSAVVVKGYQKFRETGIINTGDLVVSILTGIGLKASSVP
;
A
#
# COMPACT_ATOMS: atom_id res chain seq x y z
N MET A 1 12.90 -11.78 -6.06
CA MET A 1 14.02 -11.28 -5.22
C MET A 1 13.61 -11.49 -3.78
N ALA A 2 14.49 -12.03 -2.94
CA ALA A 2 14.20 -12.17 -1.52
C ALA A 2 13.99 -10.79 -0.89
N GLN A 3 12.99 -10.64 -0.01
CA GLN A 3 12.87 -9.41 0.79
C GLN A 3 13.94 -9.45 1.88
N THR A 4 14.96 -8.62 1.76
CA THR A 4 16.16 -8.66 2.61
C THR A 4 16.22 -7.59 3.70
N GLY A 5 15.22 -6.69 3.77
CA GLY A 5 15.20 -5.56 4.71
C GLY A 5 13.88 -5.47 5.50
N GLU A 6 13.98 -4.95 6.72
CA GLU A 6 12.83 -4.67 7.58
C GLU A 6 11.88 -3.63 6.96
N THR A 7 10.58 -3.90 7.04
CA THR A 7 9.52 -3.00 6.58
C THR A 7 8.53 -2.76 7.71
N LEU A 8 8.00 -1.55 7.80
CA LEU A 8 6.88 -1.25 8.69
C LEU A 8 5.59 -1.95 8.24
N ALA A 9 5.47 -2.26 6.96
CA ALA A 9 4.31 -2.94 6.39
C ALA A 9 4.40 -4.47 6.51
N GLU A 10 4.58 -4.97 7.73
CA GLU A 10 4.78 -6.40 8.03
C GLU A 10 3.66 -7.30 7.48
N GLY A 11 2.42 -6.82 7.47
CA GLY A 11 1.26 -7.57 6.96
C GLY A 11 1.32 -7.91 5.46
N THR A 12 2.27 -7.31 4.73
CA THR A 12 2.54 -7.59 3.30
C THR A 12 3.90 -8.22 3.06
N THR A 13 4.65 -8.55 4.10
CA THR A 13 5.94 -9.25 3.98
C THR A 13 5.71 -10.69 3.54
N ALA A 14 6.02 -10.98 2.28
CA ALA A 14 5.89 -12.30 1.70
C ALA A 14 6.98 -12.51 0.64
N GLU A 15 8.05 -13.22 1.00
CA GLU A 15 9.17 -13.50 0.09
C GLU A 15 8.72 -14.30 -1.14
N LEU A 16 7.83 -15.27 -0.92
CA LEU A 16 7.23 -16.13 -1.94
C LEU A 16 5.70 -16.13 -1.76
N PRO A 17 4.98 -15.19 -2.38
CA PRO A 17 3.53 -15.10 -2.23
C PRO A 17 2.84 -16.37 -2.73
N ILE A 18 2.09 -17.05 -1.87
CA ILE A 18 1.35 -18.29 -2.20
C ILE A 18 0.45 -18.09 -3.43
N ARG A 19 -0.08 -16.88 -3.62
CA ARG A 19 -0.96 -16.50 -4.74
C ARG A 19 -0.25 -15.65 -5.81
N GLY A 20 1.07 -15.77 -5.94
CA GLY A 20 1.86 -14.96 -6.87
C GLY A 20 1.35 -14.97 -8.30
N GLN A 21 1.01 -16.15 -8.84
CA GLN A 21 0.48 -16.26 -10.21
C GLN A 21 -0.87 -15.53 -10.35
N MET A 22 -1.77 -15.68 -9.38
CA MET A 22 -3.07 -15.00 -9.40
C MET A 22 -2.92 -13.48 -9.39
N ILE A 23 -1.90 -12.94 -8.70
CA ILE A 23 -1.60 -11.50 -8.68
C ILE A 23 -1.14 -11.04 -10.07
N LEU A 24 -0.23 -11.79 -10.70
CA LEU A 24 0.25 -11.48 -12.05
C LEU A 24 -0.86 -11.56 -13.10
N ASP A 25 -1.71 -12.59 -13.02
CA ASP A 25 -2.85 -12.75 -13.91
C ASP A 25 -3.87 -11.61 -13.73
N ALA A 26 -4.14 -11.20 -12.48
CA ALA A 26 -5.02 -10.06 -12.21
C ALA A 26 -4.46 -8.77 -12.83
N ILE A 27 -3.17 -8.48 -12.63
CA ILE A 27 -2.51 -7.31 -13.24
C ILE A 27 -2.63 -7.35 -14.77
N ALA A 28 -2.34 -8.49 -15.40
CA ALA A 28 -2.40 -8.61 -16.85
C ALA A 28 -3.82 -8.48 -17.42
N THR A 29 -4.82 -9.07 -16.75
CA THR A 29 -6.21 -9.09 -17.23
C THR A 29 -6.97 -7.80 -17.00
N THR A 30 -6.56 -6.99 -16.01
CA THR A 30 -7.20 -5.69 -15.72
C THR A 30 -6.46 -4.50 -16.33
N ASP A 31 -5.41 -4.73 -17.13
CA ASP A 31 -4.46 -3.69 -17.53
C ASP A 31 -3.96 -2.88 -16.32
N GLY A 32 -3.69 -3.61 -15.23
CA GLY A 32 -3.35 -3.07 -13.93
C GLY A 32 -1.86 -2.78 -13.78
N ALA A 33 -1.49 -2.31 -12.59
CA ALA A 33 -0.11 -2.05 -12.24
C ALA A 33 0.17 -2.32 -10.76
N PHE A 34 1.44 -2.47 -10.43
CA PHE A 34 1.93 -2.52 -9.05
C PHE A 34 3.07 -1.51 -8.87
N THR A 35 3.28 -1.08 -7.63
CA THR A 35 4.38 -0.18 -7.28
C THR A 35 4.95 -0.55 -5.92
N THR A 36 6.13 -0.04 -5.61
CA THR A 36 6.80 -0.24 -4.32
C THR A 36 6.62 0.97 -3.43
N VAL A 37 6.65 0.77 -2.11
CA VAL A 37 6.53 1.84 -1.11
C VAL A 37 7.58 1.57 -0.02
N ASN A 38 8.28 2.61 0.44
CA ASN A 38 9.30 2.46 1.49
C ASN A 38 8.76 2.89 2.88
N ASN A 39 9.56 2.67 3.93
CA ASN A 39 9.15 2.99 5.30
C ASN A 39 8.89 4.48 5.56
N THR A 40 9.61 5.38 4.89
CA THR A 40 9.37 6.83 5.01
C THR A 40 8.01 7.20 4.41
N ASP A 41 7.70 6.64 3.24
CA ASP A 41 6.41 6.82 2.58
C ASP A 41 5.24 6.28 3.43
N ILE A 42 5.44 5.15 4.12
CA ILE A 42 4.44 4.57 5.03
C ILE A 42 4.14 5.52 6.20
N LYS A 43 5.18 6.09 6.83
CA LYS A 43 5.01 7.06 7.93
C LYS A 43 4.23 8.30 7.48
N ILE A 44 4.59 8.86 6.33
CA ILE A 44 3.86 9.99 5.73
C ILE A 44 2.40 9.60 5.44
N GLY A 45 2.16 8.38 4.97
CA GLY A 45 0.80 7.86 4.75
C GLY A 45 -0.03 7.80 6.04
N LEU A 46 0.56 7.35 7.15
CA LEU A 46 -0.07 7.33 8.47
C LEU A 46 -0.43 8.74 8.94
N GLU A 47 0.49 9.70 8.83
CA GLU A 47 0.26 11.11 9.17
C GLU A 47 -0.88 11.73 8.34
N ILE A 48 -0.89 11.48 7.02
CA ILE A 48 -1.93 12.00 6.13
C ILE A 48 -3.32 11.43 6.49
N LEU A 49 -3.42 10.13 6.75
CA LEU A 49 -4.68 9.48 7.07
C LEU A 49 -5.17 9.89 8.47
N SER A 50 -4.28 9.93 9.46
CA SER A 50 -4.62 10.35 10.82
C SER A 50 -5.08 11.81 10.89
N ALA A 51 -4.45 12.72 10.13
CA ALA A 51 -4.90 14.11 9.99
C ALA A 51 -6.31 14.23 9.39
N LYS A 52 -6.83 13.18 8.75
CA LYS A 52 -8.21 13.08 8.22
C LYS A 52 -9.16 12.30 9.14
N GLY A 53 -8.72 11.92 10.34
CA GLY A 53 -9.52 11.13 11.29
C GLY A 53 -9.59 9.63 10.96
N ILE A 54 -8.69 9.14 10.11
CA ILE A 54 -8.64 7.73 9.68
C ILE A 54 -7.43 7.06 10.31
N TYR A 55 -7.65 6.22 11.32
CA TYR A 55 -6.58 5.55 12.05
C TYR A 55 -6.38 4.10 11.58
N VAL A 56 -5.26 3.85 10.89
CA VAL A 56 -4.94 2.55 10.28
C VAL A 56 -3.60 2.00 10.75
N GLU A 57 -3.38 0.70 10.56
CA GLU A 57 -2.08 0.08 10.79
C GLU A 57 -1.11 0.32 9.60
N PRO A 58 0.23 0.21 9.80
CA PRO A 58 1.22 0.59 8.80
C PRO A 58 1.05 -0.06 7.41
N THR A 59 0.66 -1.33 7.33
CA THR A 59 0.47 -2.00 6.03
C THR A 59 -0.66 -1.33 5.23
N SER A 60 -1.70 -0.86 5.89
CA SER A 60 -2.80 -0.15 5.22
C SER A 60 -2.39 1.24 4.70
N ALA A 61 -1.41 1.89 5.32
CA ALA A 61 -1.00 3.24 4.93
C ALA A 61 -0.22 3.29 3.59
N VAL A 62 0.24 2.14 3.07
CA VAL A 62 0.96 2.06 1.78
C VAL A 62 0.15 2.64 0.62
N VAL A 63 -1.19 2.59 0.70
CA VAL A 63 -2.09 3.06 -0.35
C VAL A 63 -1.93 4.55 -0.64
N VAL A 64 -1.51 5.37 0.33
CA VAL A 64 -1.34 6.81 0.15
C VAL A 64 -0.25 7.09 -0.88
N LYS A 65 0.94 6.50 -0.67
CA LYS A 65 2.03 6.67 -1.63
C LYS A 65 1.79 5.90 -2.92
N GLY A 66 1.17 4.72 -2.84
CA GLY A 66 0.78 3.96 -4.03
C GLY A 66 -0.10 4.80 -4.97
N TYR A 67 -1.15 5.42 -4.43
CA TYR A 67 -2.02 6.34 -5.15
C TYR A 67 -1.24 7.52 -5.75
N GLN A 68 -0.37 8.18 -4.98
CA GLN A 68 0.44 9.29 -5.46
C GLN A 68 1.33 8.89 -6.65
N LYS A 69 2.00 7.73 -6.58
CA LYS A 69 2.84 7.23 -7.67
C LYS A 69 2.02 6.92 -8.94
N PHE A 70 0.84 6.34 -8.79
CA PHE A 70 -0.04 6.08 -9.92
C PHE A 70 -0.63 7.35 -10.53
N ARG A 71 -0.88 8.38 -9.72
CA ARG A 71 -1.20 9.74 -10.19
C ARG A 71 -0.05 10.39 -10.96
N GLU A 72 1.17 10.30 -10.44
CA GLU A 72 2.39 10.87 -11.04
C GLU A 72 2.74 10.20 -12.38
N THR A 73 2.50 8.90 -12.49
CA THR A 73 2.79 8.10 -13.69
C THR A 73 1.64 8.07 -14.71
N GLY A 74 0.52 8.73 -14.43
CA GLY A 74 -0.64 8.82 -15.34
C GLY A 74 -1.49 7.54 -15.42
N ILE A 75 -1.25 6.56 -14.53
CA ILE A 75 -2.09 5.36 -14.41
C ILE A 75 -3.46 5.72 -13.84
N ILE A 76 -3.48 6.66 -12.89
CA ILE A 76 -4.72 7.29 -12.39
C ILE A 76 -4.77 8.72 -12.89
N ASN A 77 -5.87 9.08 -13.56
CA ASN A 77 -6.10 10.39 -14.14
C ASN A 77 -6.93 11.30 -13.23
N THR A 78 -6.95 12.59 -13.57
CA THR A 78 -7.87 13.54 -12.93
C THR A 78 -9.29 13.24 -13.36
N GLY A 79 -10.17 13.00 -12.38
CA GLY A 79 -11.58 12.68 -12.61
C GLY A 79 -11.93 11.21 -12.42
N ASP A 80 -10.93 10.32 -12.32
CA ASP A 80 -11.17 8.91 -12.06
C ASP A 80 -11.83 8.70 -10.69
N LEU A 81 -12.80 7.80 -10.64
CA LEU A 81 -13.36 7.31 -9.39
C LEU A 81 -12.40 6.27 -8.81
N VAL A 82 -11.73 6.63 -7.72
CA VAL A 82 -10.71 5.78 -7.08
C VAL A 82 -11.19 5.31 -5.73
N VAL A 83 -11.08 4.00 -5.49
CA VAL A 83 -11.33 3.37 -4.19
C VAL A 83 -10.02 2.83 -3.65
N SER A 84 -9.56 3.36 -2.51
CA SER A 84 -8.42 2.84 -1.77
C SER A 84 -8.89 1.93 -0.65
N ILE A 85 -8.36 0.71 -0.57
CA ILE A 85 -8.73 -0.26 0.46
C ILE A 85 -7.79 -0.14 1.66
N LEU A 86 -8.35 0.19 2.81
CA LEU A 86 -7.64 0.21 4.09
C LEU A 86 -7.91 -1.13 4.80
N THR A 87 -6.92 -2.02 4.81
CA THR A 87 -7.09 -3.43 5.16
C THR A 87 -7.08 -3.71 6.67
N GLY A 88 -6.57 -2.78 7.48
CA GLY A 88 -6.37 -2.94 8.91
C GLY A 88 -6.55 -1.64 9.69
N ILE A 89 -7.21 -1.75 10.84
CA ILE A 89 -7.41 -0.66 11.78
C ILE A 89 -6.13 -0.40 12.59
N GLY A 90 -5.90 0.85 13.00
CA GLY A 90 -4.71 1.24 13.76
C GLY A 90 -4.58 0.53 15.12
N LEU A 91 -5.70 0.08 15.71
CA LEU A 91 -5.67 -0.69 16.96
C LEU A 91 -4.96 -2.06 16.85
N LYS A 92 -4.70 -2.55 15.64
CA LYS A 92 -3.86 -3.74 15.43
C LYS A 92 -2.37 -3.46 15.64
N ALA A 93 -1.97 -2.21 15.51
CA ALA A 93 -0.57 -1.81 15.65
C ALA A 93 -0.29 -1.53 17.13
N SER A 94 0.18 -2.55 17.85
CA SER A 94 0.41 -2.52 19.31
C SER A 94 1.52 -1.56 19.75
N SER A 95 2.29 -1.00 18.81
CA SER A 95 3.42 -0.11 19.09
C SER A 95 4.00 0.42 17.78
N VAL A 96 3.43 1.50 17.25
CA VAL A 96 4.18 2.40 16.36
C VAL A 96 4.46 3.63 17.22
N PRO A 97 5.73 4.04 17.43
CA PRO A 97 6.03 5.26 18.15
C PRO A 97 5.42 6.49 17.47
#